data_AF-A0A7C8ZYL6-F1
#
_entry.id   AF-A0A7C8ZYL6-F1
#
_cell.length_a   1.000
_cell.length_b   1.000
_cell.length_c   1.000
_cell.angle_alpha   90.00
_cell.angle_beta   90.00
_cell.angle_gamma   90.00
#
_symmetry.space_group_name_H-M   'P 1'
#
loop_
_entity.id
_entity.type
_entity.pdbx_description
1 polymer ?
#
loop_
_entity_poly.entity_id
_entity_poly.type
_entity_poly.pdbx_seq_one_letter_code
_entity_poly.pdbx_strand_id
1 'polypeptide(L)'
;MGVDSGSVRDKEKCLEKSFIQKQWALQQLKKRDQQLWRPQRGLPERSVSVLRAWMFDNFLHPYPKDSEKHLLAIQSGLTRSQVSNWFINARVRLWKPLVEEMSAELNRRKGCRQNEEGSNNNNGNSNQNQLSIFHDYNQRFSKRTSHC
;
A
#
# COMPACT_ATOMS: atom_id res chain seq x y z
N MET A 1 32.68 -56.72 3.96
CA MET A 1 32.93 -55.31 4.32
C MET A 1 32.08 -54.44 3.40
N GLY A 2 30.93 -53.93 3.88
CA GLY A 2 30.09 -53.01 3.12
C GLY A 2 29.93 -51.74 3.95
N VAL A 3 30.73 -50.71 3.66
CA VAL A 3 30.65 -49.42 4.35
C VAL A 3 29.55 -48.57 3.74
N ASP A 4 28.76 -48.00 4.63
CA ASP A 4 27.52 -47.27 4.41
C ASP A 4 27.75 -45.95 3.63
N SER A 5 27.40 -45.96 2.34
CA SER A 5 27.55 -44.83 1.40
C SER A 5 26.52 -43.70 1.60
N GLY A 6 25.68 -43.75 2.65
CA GLY A 6 24.71 -42.70 2.97
C GLY A 6 25.29 -41.45 3.63
N SER A 7 26.33 -41.61 4.48
CA SER A 7 26.79 -40.55 5.40
C SER A 7 27.54 -39.39 4.73
N VAL A 8 28.20 -39.62 3.59
CA VAL A 8 29.06 -38.61 2.95
C VAL A 8 28.21 -37.55 2.22
N ARG A 9 27.14 -37.97 1.53
CA ARG A 9 26.24 -37.05 0.81
C ARG A 9 25.45 -36.12 1.74
N ASP A 10 25.12 -36.58 2.94
CA ASP A 10 24.40 -35.78 3.92
C ASP A 10 25.29 -34.72 4.58
N LYS A 11 26.58 -35.03 4.75
CA LYS A 11 27.59 -34.05 5.20
C LYS A 11 27.83 -32.97 4.16
N GLU A 12 27.92 -33.32 2.88
CA GLU A 12 28.06 -32.35 1.77
C GLU A 12 26.83 -31.43 1.65
N LYS A 13 25.61 -31.96 1.79
CA LYS A 13 24.39 -31.14 1.82
C LYS A 13 24.34 -30.18 3.01
N CYS A 14 24.84 -30.59 4.17
CA CYS A 14 24.90 -29.73 5.36
C CYS A 14 25.91 -28.59 5.17
N LEU A 15 27.07 -28.91 4.60
CA LEU A 15 28.11 -27.92 4.29
C LEU A 15 27.61 -26.88 3.29
N GLU A 16 26.94 -27.32 2.21
CA GLU A 16 26.33 -26.45 1.21
C GLU A 16 25.25 -25.54 1.82
N LYS A 17 24.34 -26.10 2.62
CA LYS A 17 23.34 -25.30 3.36
C LYS A 17 23.98 -24.27 4.29
N SER A 18 25.03 -24.66 5.01
CA SER A 18 25.77 -23.74 5.89
C SER A 18 26.47 -22.64 5.11
N PHE A 19 26.98 -22.96 3.91
CA PHE A 19 27.67 -22.02 3.03
C PHE A 19 26.69 -21.01 2.44
N ILE A 20 25.54 -21.47 1.91
CA ILE A 20 24.47 -20.60 1.44
C ILE A 20 23.94 -19.71 2.57
N GLN A 21 23.76 -20.26 3.78
CA GLN A 21 23.31 -19.49 4.94
C GLN A 21 24.34 -18.44 5.38
N LYS A 22 25.63 -18.79 5.40
CA LYS A 22 26.74 -17.84 5.66
C LYS A 22 26.82 -16.77 4.57
N GLN A 23 26.67 -17.14 3.31
CA GLN A 23 26.70 -16.21 2.17
C GLN A 23 25.49 -15.27 2.18
N TRP A 24 24.29 -15.78 2.50
CA TRP A 24 23.10 -14.95 2.72
C TRP A 24 23.33 -14.00 3.90
N ALA A 25 23.84 -14.47 5.03
CA ALA A 25 24.13 -13.63 6.21
C ALA A 25 25.13 -12.50 5.90
N LEU A 26 26.22 -12.79 5.18
CA LEU A 26 27.20 -11.78 4.75
C LEU A 26 26.60 -10.77 3.76
N GLN A 27 25.72 -11.23 2.86
CA GLN A 27 25.00 -10.33 1.96
C GLN A 27 24.03 -9.40 2.72
N GLN A 28 23.45 -9.85 3.83
CA GLN A 28 22.60 -9.02 4.69
C GLN A 28 23.40 -7.97 5.46
N LEU A 29 24.62 -8.28 5.91
CA LEU A 29 25.53 -7.31 6.54
C LEU A 29 25.97 -6.23 5.53
N LYS A 30 26.39 -6.62 4.33
CA LYS A 30 26.75 -5.67 3.26
C LYS A 30 25.58 -4.77 2.81
N LYS A 31 24.34 -5.27 2.88
CA LYS A 31 23.12 -4.48 2.64
C LYS A 31 22.80 -3.51 3.78
N ARG A 32 23.19 -3.79 5.02
CA ARG A 32 22.96 -2.91 6.18
C ARG A 32 23.83 -1.66 6.12
N ASP A 33 25.10 -1.80 5.75
CA ASP A 33 26.02 -0.66 5.58
C ASP A 33 25.61 0.25 4.41
N GLN A 34 24.95 -0.30 3.39
CA GLN A 34 24.35 0.48 2.30
C GLN A 34 23.04 1.19 2.67
N GLN A 35 22.36 0.83 3.78
CA GLN A 35 21.13 1.53 4.19
C GLN A 35 21.39 2.87 4.89
N LEU A 36 22.57 3.05 5.50
CA LEU A 36 22.91 4.27 6.24
C LEU A 36 23.08 5.49 5.32
N TRP A 37 23.39 5.28 4.04
CA TRP A 37 23.50 6.32 3.01
C TRP A 37 22.22 6.53 2.20
N ARG A 38 21.14 5.80 2.49
CA ARG A 38 19.86 6.12 1.87
C ARG A 38 19.26 7.30 2.64
N PRO A 39 19.02 8.44 1.99
CA PRO A 39 18.27 9.53 2.61
C PRO A 39 16.98 8.96 3.18
N GLN A 40 16.60 9.43 4.38
CA GLN A 40 15.36 9.05 5.05
C GLN A 40 14.22 9.03 4.02
N ARG A 41 13.71 7.83 3.73
CA ARG A 41 12.78 7.61 2.61
C ARG A 41 11.39 8.12 2.99
N GLY A 42 11.09 9.37 2.66
CA GLY A 42 9.75 9.92 2.85
C GLY A 42 9.71 11.45 2.88
N LEU A 43 8.51 11.98 2.73
CA LEU A 43 8.22 13.39 2.99
C LEU A 43 7.90 13.56 4.48
N PRO A 44 8.08 14.76 5.06
CA PRO A 44 7.72 15.02 6.46
C PRO A 44 6.25 14.70 6.74
N GLU A 45 5.95 14.10 7.90
CA GLU A 45 4.58 13.65 8.22
C GLU A 45 3.56 14.80 8.21
N ARG A 46 3.97 15.99 8.65
CA ARG A 46 3.16 17.22 8.56
C ARG A 46 2.80 17.56 7.12
N SER A 47 3.78 17.51 6.21
CA SER A 47 3.57 17.75 4.78
C SER A 47 2.63 16.71 4.19
N VAL A 48 2.86 15.43 4.50
CA VAL A 48 2.01 14.32 4.02
C VAL A 48 0.57 14.44 4.53
N SER A 49 0.37 14.91 5.76
CA SER A 49 -0.97 15.10 6.33
C SER A 49 -1.81 16.09 5.53
N VAL A 50 -1.21 17.20 5.07
CA VAL A 50 -1.88 18.16 4.17
C VAL A 50 -2.29 17.49 2.85
N LEU A 51 -1.39 16.71 2.25
CA LEU A 51 -1.67 16.02 0.99
C LEU A 51 -2.74 14.94 1.13
N ARG A 52 -2.73 14.21 2.26
CA ARG A 52 -3.76 13.22 2.60
C ARG A 52 -5.12 13.89 2.75
N ALA A 53 -5.21 15.01 3.48
CA ALA A 53 -6.45 15.77 3.65
C ALA A 53 -7.07 16.13 2.28
N TRP A 54 -6.29 16.73 1.39
CA TRP A 54 -6.79 17.07 0.05
C TRP A 54 -7.20 15.84 -0.76
N MET A 55 -6.43 14.74 -0.68
CA MET A 55 -6.77 13.47 -1.35
C MET A 55 -8.10 12.89 -0.85
N PHE A 56 -8.41 13.06 0.45
CA PHE A 56 -9.67 12.63 1.02
C PHE A 56 -10.84 13.48 0.53
N ASP A 57 -10.67 14.80 0.51
CA ASP A 57 -11.70 15.71 0.00
C ASP A 57 -12.01 15.46 -1.48
N ASN A 58 -11.00 15.03 -2.25
CA ASN A 58 -11.09 14.74 -3.68
C ASN A 58 -11.06 13.24 -3.98
N PHE A 59 -11.63 12.40 -3.11
CA PHE A 59 -11.46 10.95 -3.17
C PHE A 59 -11.93 10.30 -4.48
N LEU A 60 -13.04 10.74 -5.08
CA LEU A 60 -13.54 10.16 -6.33
C LEU A 60 -12.56 10.39 -7.49
N HIS A 61 -11.93 11.55 -7.49
CA HIS A 61 -11.02 12.00 -8.54
C HIS A 61 -9.81 12.71 -7.91
N PRO A 62 -8.85 11.98 -7.33
CA PRO A 62 -7.71 12.56 -6.62
C PRO A 62 -6.62 13.02 -7.61
N TYR A 63 -7.03 13.85 -8.58
CA TYR A 63 -6.21 14.40 -9.65
C TYR A 63 -6.16 15.92 -9.48
N PRO A 64 -5.22 16.43 -8.66
CA PRO A 64 -5.13 17.87 -8.43
C PRO A 64 -4.79 18.58 -9.73
N LYS A 65 -5.50 19.67 -10.01
CA LYS A 65 -5.18 20.63 -11.08
C LYS A 65 -3.86 21.32 -10.76
N ASP A 66 -3.26 21.96 -11.76
CA ASP A 66 -1.96 22.61 -11.57
C ASP A 66 -2.00 23.76 -10.54
N SER A 67 -3.11 24.48 -10.44
CA SER A 67 -3.36 25.47 -9.39
C SER A 67 -3.42 24.84 -7.99
N GLU A 68 -4.09 23.71 -7.85
CA GLU A 68 -4.20 22.97 -6.57
C GLU A 68 -2.85 22.39 -6.16
N LYS A 69 -2.07 21.84 -7.10
CA LYS A 69 -0.68 21.40 -6.82
C LYS A 69 0.17 22.55 -6.30
N HIS A 70 -0.01 23.77 -6.81
CA HIS A 70 0.71 24.94 -6.35
C HIS A 70 0.30 25.34 -4.92
N LEU A 71 -1.01 25.37 -4.63
CA LEU A 71 -1.52 25.63 -3.28
C LEU A 71 -1.03 24.58 -2.27
N LEU A 72 -1.08 23.30 -2.64
CA LEU A 72 -0.62 22.19 -1.81
C LEU A 72 0.89 22.25 -1.56
N ALA A 73 1.67 22.67 -2.56
CA ALA A 73 3.11 22.90 -2.41
C ALA A 73 3.40 23.96 -1.33
N ILE A 74 2.68 25.09 -1.37
CA ILE A 74 2.79 26.15 -0.37
C ILE A 74 2.39 25.64 1.02
N GLN A 75 1.23 24.98 1.14
CA GLN A 75 0.72 24.51 2.43
C GLN A 75 1.56 23.40 3.07
N SER A 76 2.12 22.51 2.25
CA SER A 76 2.92 21.37 2.73
C SER A 76 4.42 21.69 2.87
N GLY A 77 4.88 22.85 2.38
CA GLY A 77 6.30 23.21 2.34
C GLY A 77 7.12 22.36 1.36
N LEU A 78 6.47 21.86 0.31
CA LEU A 78 7.09 20.99 -0.70
C LEU A 78 7.17 21.69 -2.05
N THR A 79 8.00 21.16 -2.94
CA THR A 79 7.99 21.59 -4.34
C THR A 79 6.79 21.02 -5.09
N ARG A 80 6.32 21.73 -6.13
CA ARG A 80 5.23 21.26 -7.00
C ARG A 80 5.49 19.87 -7.59
N SER A 81 6.75 19.57 -7.92
CA SER A 81 7.18 18.26 -8.43
C SER A 81 7.04 17.16 -7.37
N GLN A 82 7.46 17.41 -6.13
CA GLN A 82 7.27 16.46 -5.01
C GLN A 82 5.79 16.18 -4.76
N VAL A 83 4.94 17.21 -4.79
CA VAL A 83 3.48 17.05 -4.68
C VAL A 83 2.96 16.16 -5.81
N SER A 84 3.32 16.46 -7.06
CA SER A 84 2.89 15.65 -8.22
C SER A 84 3.31 14.18 -8.10
N ASN A 85 4.57 13.92 -7.76
CA ASN A 85 5.10 12.57 -7.58
C ASN A 85 4.42 11.84 -6.42
N TRP A 86 4.12 12.56 -5.34
CA TRP A 86 3.39 12.01 -4.21
C TRP A 86 1.99 11.56 -4.62
N PHE A 87 1.23 12.39 -5.36
CA PHE A 87 -0.12 12.03 -5.82
C PHE A 87 -0.14 10.84 -6.78
N ILE A 88 0.85 10.73 -7.68
CA ILE A 88 1.01 9.57 -8.56
C ILE A 88 1.19 8.30 -7.72
N ASN A 89 2.14 8.32 -6.78
CA ASN A 89 2.46 7.15 -5.96
C ASN A 89 1.33 6.80 -4.97
N ALA A 90 0.74 7.81 -4.33
CA ALA A 90 -0.36 7.65 -3.38
C ALA A 90 -1.60 7.07 -4.06
N ARG A 91 -1.92 7.49 -5.29
CA ARG A 91 -3.02 6.87 -6.06
C ARG A 91 -2.80 5.39 -6.31
N VAL A 92 -1.59 4.99 -6.70
CA VAL A 92 -1.29 3.59 -6.99
C VAL A 92 -1.25 2.74 -5.72
N ARG A 93 -0.67 3.25 -4.63
CA ARG A 93 -0.45 2.48 -3.40
C ARG A 93 -1.62 2.47 -2.42
N LEU A 94 -2.35 3.58 -2.36
CA LEU A 94 -3.42 3.79 -1.38
C LEU A 94 -4.76 3.72 -2.07
N TRP A 95 -4.99 4.57 -3.07
CA TRP A 95 -6.33 4.72 -3.67
C TRP A 95 -6.78 3.50 -4.47
N LYS A 96 -5.95 2.97 -5.39
CA LYS A 96 -6.33 1.84 -6.25
C LYS A 96 -6.74 0.59 -5.46
N PRO A 97 -5.95 0.09 -4.49
CA PRO A 97 -6.35 -1.07 -3.70
C PRO A 97 -7.66 -0.84 -2.94
N LEU A 98 -7.87 0.37 -2.40
CA LEU A 98 -9.09 0.72 -1.67
C LEU A 98 -10.34 0.71 -2.57
N VAL A 99 -10.24 1.27 -3.77
CA VAL A 99 -11.36 1.30 -4.73
C VAL A 99 -11.67 -0.09 -5.28
N GLU A 100 -10.63 -0.88 -5.57
CA GLU A 100 -10.77 -2.26 -6.04
C GLU A 100 -11.44 -3.16 -4.99
N GLU A 101 -11.05 -3.04 -3.71
CA GLU A 101 -11.67 -3.79 -2.60
C GLU A 101 -13.14 -3.43 -2.39
N MET A 102 -13.46 -2.14 -2.40
CA MET A 102 -14.85 -1.65 -2.29
C MET A 102 -15.71 -2.12 -3.46
N SER A 103 -15.18 -2.05 -4.68
CA SER A 103 -15.88 -2.50 -5.89
C SER A 103 -16.15 -4.00 -5.84
N ALA A 104 -15.18 -4.79 -5.35
CA ALA A 104 -15.34 -6.23 -5.17
C ALA A 104 -16.42 -6.56 -4.11
N GLU A 105 -16.45 -5.86 -2.98
CA GLU A 105 -17.48 -6.02 -1.95
C GLU A 105 -18.88 -5.68 -2.47
N LEU A 106 -19.00 -4.59 -3.24
CA LEU A 106 -20.28 -4.20 -3.86
C LEU A 106 -20.77 -5.27 -4.84
N ASN A 107 -19.86 -5.88 -5.61
CA ASN A 107 -20.20 -6.96 -6.54
C ASN A 107 -20.61 -8.24 -5.80
N ARG A 108 -19.98 -8.58 -4.68
CA ARG A 108 -20.40 -9.71 -3.82
C ARG A 108 -21.83 -9.54 -3.30
N ARG A 109 -22.18 -8.33 -2.82
CA ARG A 109 -23.53 -8.02 -2.34
C ARG A 109 -24.58 -8.09 -3.44
N LYS A 110 -24.23 -7.67 -4.67
CA LYS A 110 -25.11 -7.77 -5.84
C LYS A 110 -25.29 -9.22 -6.30
N GLY A 111 -24.26 -10.07 -6.22
CA GLY A 111 -24.35 -11.49 -6.57
C GLY A 111 -25.32 -12.30 -5.69
N CYS A 112 -25.43 -11.96 -4.40
CA CYS A 112 -26.39 -12.62 -3.49
C CYS A 112 -27.85 -12.21 -3.70
N ARG A 113 -28.10 -11.06 -4.35
CA ARG A 113 -29.46 -10.53 -4.62
C ARG A 113 -30.13 -11.07 -5.88
N GLN A 114 -29.46 -11.92 -6.66
CA GLN A 114 -30.02 -12.44 -7.92
C GLN A 114 -30.93 -13.67 -7.76
N ASN A 115 -31.08 -14.20 -6.54
CA ASN A 115 -31.88 -15.40 -6.29
C ASN A 115 -33.26 -15.14 -5.63
N GLU A 116 -33.68 -13.89 -5.40
CA GLU A 116 -35.03 -13.56 -4.96
C GLU A 116 -35.58 -12.36 -5.74
N GLU A 117 -36.72 -12.56 -6.39
CA GLU A 117 -37.38 -11.66 -7.34
C GLU A 117 -37.78 -10.29 -6.74
N GLY A 118 -37.88 -9.25 -7.59
CA GLY A 118 -38.74 -8.09 -7.31
C GLY A 118 -38.09 -6.71 -7.50
N SER A 119 -38.60 -5.98 -8.48
CA SER A 119 -38.27 -4.59 -8.84
C SER A 119 -38.26 -3.61 -7.66
N ASN A 120 -37.20 -2.78 -7.55
CA ASN A 120 -37.36 -1.37 -7.19
C ASN A 120 -36.09 -0.54 -7.47
N ASN A 121 -36.22 0.37 -8.44
CA ASN A 121 -35.23 1.39 -8.78
C ASN A 121 -35.12 2.41 -7.65
N ASN A 122 -34.13 2.25 -6.77
CA ASN A 122 -33.61 3.34 -5.94
C ASN A 122 -32.19 3.67 -6.36
N ASN A 123 -32.10 4.40 -7.48
CA ASN A 123 -30.85 4.89 -8.06
C ASN A 123 -30.33 6.16 -7.34
N GLY A 124 -30.57 6.25 -6.04
CA GLY A 124 -30.45 7.49 -5.28
C GLY A 124 -29.67 7.36 -4.00
N ASN A 125 -28.52 6.65 -3.98
CA ASN A 125 -27.44 6.96 -3.00
C ASN A 125 -26.11 6.21 -3.15
N SER A 126 -25.70 5.78 -4.34
CA SER A 126 -24.41 5.06 -4.51
C SER A 126 -23.21 5.87 -3.99
N ASN A 127 -23.24 7.21 -4.11
CA ASN A 127 -22.13 8.06 -3.67
C ASN A 127 -22.03 8.16 -2.14
N GLN A 128 -23.14 8.32 -1.40
CA GLN A 128 -23.07 8.39 0.07
C GLN A 128 -22.69 7.05 0.71
N ASN A 129 -23.15 5.92 0.14
CA ASN A 129 -22.75 4.59 0.59
C ASN A 129 -21.28 4.27 0.28
N GLN A 130 -20.75 4.74 -0.86
CA GLN A 130 -19.31 4.60 -1.15
C GLN A 130 -18.46 5.46 -0.22
N LEU A 131 -18.89 6.69 0.08
CA LEU A 131 -18.19 7.58 1.01
C LEU A 131 -18.19 7.06 2.46
N SER A 132 -19.29 6.44 2.92
CA SER A 132 -19.36 5.87 4.27
C SER A 132 -18.51 4.60 4.43
N ILE A 133 -18.56 3.67 3.46
CA ILE A 133 -17.70 2.48 3.41
C ILE A 133 -16.23 2.91 3.36
N PHE A 134 -15.93 3.95 2.57
CA PHE A 134 -14.59 4.51 2.47
C PHE A 134 -14.09 5.14 3.77
N HIS A 135 -14.94 5.94 4.43
CA HIS A 135 -14.61 6.57 5.71
C HIS A 135 -14.28 5.51 6.77
N ASP A 136 -15.07 4.43 6.84
CA ASP A 136 -14.85 3.32 7.77
C ASP A 136 -13.55 2.55 7.46
N TYR A 137 -13.30 2.25 6.19
CA TYR A 137 -12.06 1.60 5.76
C TYR A 137 -10.81 2.42 6.07
N ASN A 138 -10.85 3.74 5.84
CA ASN A 138 -9.71 4.62 6.12
C ASN A 138 -9.48 4.82 7.62
N GLN A 139 -10.53 4.89 8.42
CA GLN A 139 -10.39 4.94 9.88
C GLN A 139 -9.74 3.65 10.42
N ARG A 140 -10.02 2.51 9.78
CA ARG A 140 -9.34 1.23 10.04
C ARG A 140 -7.88 1.22 9.57
N PHE A 141 -7.59 1.81 8.41
CA PHE A 141 -6.24 1.94 7.87
C PHE A 141 -5.34 2.85 8.73
N SER A 142 -5.86 4.02 9.13
CA SER A 142 -5.17 4.97 10.00
C SER A 142 -4.81 4.37 11.37
N LYS A 143 -5.69 3.50 11.93
CA LYS A 143 -5.43 2.74 13.17
C LYS A 143 -4.36 1.65 13.00
N ARG A 144 -4.18 1.11 11.79
CA ARG A 144 -3.19 0.06 11.48
C ARG A 144 -1.78 0.63 11.29
N THR A 145 -1.66 1.84 10.77
CA THR A 145 -0.37 2.50 10.51
C THR A 145 0.16 3.29 11.71
N SER A 146 -0.66 3.52 12.74
CA SER A 146 -0.28 4.26 13.96
C SER A 146 0.34 3.39 15.07
N HIS A 147 0.60 2.11 14.82
CA HIS A 147 1.25 1.17 15.75
C HIS A 147 2.67 0.73 15.30
N CYS A 148 3.37 1.56 14.51
CA CYS A 148 4.80 1.40 14.22
C CYS A 148 5.57 2.68 14.53
#